data_AF-A0A3L7VK89-F1
#
_entry.id   AF-A0A3L7VK89-F1
#
_cell.length_a   1.000
_cell.length_b   1.000
_cell.length_c   1.000
_cell.angle_alpha   90.00
_cell.angle_beta   90.00
_cell.angle_gamma   90.00
#
_symmetry.space_group_name_H-M   'P 1'
#
loop_
_entity.id
_entity.type
_entity.pdbx_description
1 polymer ?
#
loop_
_entity_poly.entity_id
_entity_poly.type
_entity_poly.pdbx_seq_one_letter_code
_entity_poly.pdbx_strand_id
1 'polypeptide(L)'
;MQASPESHRQGGPGSALVIALVGLAAALAVFAIWFQWNQTRRCLGFYGPAVARSVQAAPRVELWTLQVDATGRQVVAHDRLDVSDARGLVHLRRGLVEDANFAWQVAPAGRRPLREWDAALAFFAATPSGPPTILAFDLDGEGAVTVVGQPGHVQLGRLAKGLRRWLKATRDGGSPSHSPR
;
A
#
# COMPACT_ATOMS: atom_id res chain seq x y z
N MET A 1 -8.51 15.85 73.54
CA MET A 1 -9.26 15.56 72.30
C MET A 1 -8.25 15.41 71.18
N GLN A 2 -8.40 14.34 70.40
CA GLN A 2 -7.34 13.63 69.66
C GLN A 2 -6.57 14.45 68.61
N ALA A 3 -5.29 14.06 68.46
CA ALA A 3 -4.35 14.47 67.43
C ALA A 3 -4.88 14.14 66.02
N SER A 4 -4.70 15.08 65.09
CA SER A 4 -4.69 14.78 63.65
C SER A 4 -3.23 14.57 63.23
N PRO A 5 -2.80 13.36 62.84
CA PRO A 5 -1.54 13.21 62.13
C PRO A 5 -1.78 13.45 60.63
N GLU A 6 -1.35 14.63 60.20
CA GLU A 6 -0.54 14.91 59.01
C GLU A 6 -0.77 14.03 57.77
N SER A 7 -1.48 14.59 56.78
CA SER A 7 -1.49 14.11 55.40
C SER A 7 -0.26 14.63 54.62
N HIS A 8 0.95 14.22 54.96
CA HIS A 8 2.11 14.52 54.12
C HIS A 8 2.42 13.39 53.13
N ARG A 9 1.67 13.35 52.02
CA ARG A 9 2.22 12.77 50.78
C ARG A 9 3.20 13.77 50.17
N GLN A 10 4.44 13.76 50.63
CA GLN A 10 5.54 14.44 49.95
C GLN A 10 6.38 13.39 49.22
N GLY A 11 6.05 13.13 47.96
CA GLY A 11 6.94 12.41 47.06
C GLY A 11 8.18 13.26 46.81
N GLY A 12 9.36 12.80 47.23
CA GLY A 12 10.62 13.53 47.05
C GLY A 12 11.00 13.76 45.58
N PRO A 13 12.00 14.63 45.30
CA PRO A 13 12.41 15.04 43.95
C PRO A 13 12.76 13.87 43.02
N GLY A 14 13.23 12.74 43.55
CA GLY A 14 13.46 11.52 42.75
C GLY A 14 12.17 10.88 42.21
N SER A 15 11.08 10.89 42.99
CA SER A 15 9.78 10.37 42.55
C SER A 15 9.19 11.23 41.44
N ALA A 16 9.33 12.56 41.53
CA ALA A 16 8.91 13.49 40.49
C ALA A 16 9.65 13.26 39.16
N LEU A 17 10.95 12.97 39.20
CA LEU A 17 11.73 12.65 37.99
C LEU A 17 11.26 11.34 37.34
N VAL A 18 11.02 10.29 38.14
CA VAL A 18 10.52 9.00 37.63
C VAL A 18 9.13 9.18 37.00
N ILE A 19 8.23 9.93 37.64
CA ILE A 19 6.90 10.22 37.08
C ILE A 19 7.03 10.99 35.76
N ALA A 20 7.92 11.97 35.67
CA ALA A 20 8.16 12.72 34.43
C ALA A 20 8.71 11.83 33.30
N LEU A 21 9.67 10.95 33.60
CA LEU A 21 10.23 10.00 32.62
C LEU A 21 9.19 8.98 32.14
N VAL A 22 8.39 8.43 33.06
CA VAL A 22 7.30 7.51 32.72
C VAL A 22 6.24 8.22 31.88
N GLY A 23 5.87 9.46 32.24
CA GLY A 23 4.95 10.28 31.47
C GLY A 23 5.44 10.56 30.06
N LEU A 24 6.73 10.91 29.90
CA LEU A 24 7.35 11.13 28.59
C LEU A 24 7.37 9.84 27.75
N ALA A 25 7.74 8.71 28.36
CA ALA A 25 7.74 7.42 27.68
C ALA A 25 6.33 7.03 27.19
N ALA A 26 5.30 7.24 28.03
CA ALA A 26 3.91 7.00 27.65
C ALA A 26 3.46 7.93 26.51
N ALA A 27 3.82 9.22 26.57
CA ALA A 27 3.49 10.18 25.53
C ALA A 27 4.13 9.79 24.18
N LEU A 28 5.39 9.39 24.18
CA LEU A 28 6.09 8.92 22.97
C LEU A 28 5.47 7.63 22.42
N ALA A 29 5.08 6.69 23.29
CA ALA A 29 4.41 5.46 22.87
C ALA A 29 3.05 5.74 22.20
N VAL A 30 2.22 6.62 22.81
CA VAL A 30 0.94 7.04 22.22
C VAL A 30 1.15 7.75 20.89
N PHE A 31 2.13 8.66 20.81
CA PHE A 31 2.47 9.35 19.58
C PHE A 31 2.88 8.38 18.45
N ALA A 32 3.71 7.38 18.76
CA ALA A 32 4.13 6.37 17.79
C ALA A 32 2.93 5.56 17.26
N ILE A 33 2.03 5.12 18.13
CA ILE A 33 0.81 4.39 17.75
C ILE A 33 -0.08 5.26 16.86
N TRP A 34 -0.32 6.51 17.25
CA TRP A 34 -1.14 7.43 16.48
C TRP A 34 -0.54 7.75 15.10
N PHE A 35 0.77 8.01 15.05
CA PHE A 35 1.48 8.28 13.81
C PHE A 35 1.42 7.09 12.86
N GLN A 36 1.65 5.87 13.36
CA GLN A 36 1.55 4.66 12.56
C GLN A 36 0.13 4.40 12.06
N TRP A 37 -0.89 4.68 12.88
CA TRP A 37 -2.27 4.55 12.44
C TRP A 37 -2.64 5.55 11.34
N ASN A 38 -2.12 6.78 11.44
CA ASN A 38 -2.31 7.81 10.43
C ASN A 38 -1.57 7.49 9.11
N GLN A 39 -0.55 6.63 9.13
CA GLN A 39 0.21 6.21 7.95
C GLN A 39 -0.45 5.12 7.09
N THR A 40 -1.54 4.51 7.54
CA THR A 40 -2.19 3.40 6.80
C THR A 40 -3.66 3.68 6.51
N ARG A 41 -4.20 4.78 7.04
CA ARG A 41 -5.65 5.04 7.05
C ARG A 41 -6.16 5.37 5.65
N ARG A 42 -5.36 6.06 4.82
CA ARG A 42 -5.78 6.47 3.47
C ARG A 42 -5.73 5.31 2.48
N CYS A 43 -4.68 4.48 2.52
CA CYS A 43 -4.59 3.24 1.76
C CYS A 43 -5.74 2.29 2.12
N LEU A 44 -6.05 2.12 3.40
CA LEU A 44 -7.20 1.29 3.82
C LEU A 44 -8.53 1.87 3.34
N GLY A 45 -8.69 3.19 3.36
CA GLY A 45 -9.90 3.85 2.84
C GLY A 45 -10.04 3.71 1.32
N PHE A 46 -8.94 3.82 0.58
CA PHE A 46 -8.90 3.73 -0.87
C PHE A 46 -9.05 2.30 -1.39
N TYR A 47 -8.23 1.37 -0.90
CA TYR A 47 -8.25 -0.04 -1.32
C TYR A 47 -9.42 -0.82 -0.70
N GLY A 48 -9.77 -0.49 0.53
CA GLY A 48 -10.51 -1.37 1.41
C GLY A 48 -9.62 -2.45 2.07
N PRO A 49 -10.04 -2.99 3.21
CA PRO A 49 -9.23 -3.93 4.00
C PRO A 49 -8.97 -5.26 3.29
N ALA A 50 -9.90 -5.72 2.43
CA ALA A 50 -9.74 -6.96 1.68
C ALA A 50 -8.63 -6.86 0.61
N VAL A 51 -8.64 -5.78 -0.17
CA VAL A 51 -7.63 -5.50 -1.20
C VAL A 51 -6.26 -5.29 -0.57
N ALA A 52 -6.16 -4.50 0.50
CA ALA A 52 -4.89 -4.28 1.19
C ALA A 52 -4.28 -5.59 1.73
N ARG A 53 -5.11 -6.48 2.30
CA ARG A 53 -4.67 -7.82 2.75
C ARG A 53 -4.20 -8.68 1.58
N SER A 54 -4.94 -8.68 0.47
CA SER A 54 -4.58 -9.41 -0.74
C SER A 54 -3.22 -8.95 -1.29
N VAL A 55 -3.01 -7.64 -1.41
CA VAL A 55 -1.75 -7.04 -1.86
C VAL A 55 -0.58 -7.44 -0.96
N GLN A 56 -0.77 -7.48 0.36
CA GLN A 56 0.30 -7.84 1.30
C GLN A 56 0.62 -9.35 1.31
N ALA A 57 -0.41 -10.21 1.24
CA ALA A 57 -0.27 -11.63 1.61
C ALA A 57 -0.55 -12.62 0.47
N ALA A 58 -0.98 -12.18 -0.72
CA ALA A 58 -1.26 -13.09 -1.83
C ALA A 58 -0.02 -13.94 -2.17
N PRO A 59 -0.11 -15.29 -2.20
CA PRO A 59 1.04 -16.14 -2.48
C PRO A 59 1.51 -16.04 -3.93
N ARG A 60 0.59 -15.74 -4.86
CA ARG A 60 0.90 -15.63 -6.28
C ARG A 60 0.58 -14.24 -6.81
N VAL A 61 1.52 -13.68 -7.57
CA VAL A 61 1.39 -12.37 -8.20
C VAL A 61 1.83 -12.47 -9.64
N GLU A 62 0.97 -11.97 -10.52
CA GLU A 62 1.30 -11.81 -11.93
C GLU A 62 1.43 -10.33 -12.26
N LEU A 63 2.44 -10.01 -13.07
CA LEU A 63 2.57 -8.73 -13.75
C LEU A 63 1.91 -8.85 -15.13
N TRP A 64 0.91 -8.00 -15.37
CA TRP A 64 0.21 -7.93 -16.63
C TRP A 64 0.63 -6.68 -17.40
N THR A 65 0.93 -6.84 -18.69
CA THR A 65 1.03 -5.72 -19.61
C THR A 65 -0.34 -5.47 -20.20
N LEU A 66 -0.84 -4.24 -20.03
CA LEU A 66 -2.19 -3.88 -20.43
C LEU A 66 -2.17 -3.26 -21.82
N GLN A 67 -3.16 -3.61 -22.64
CA GLN A 67 -3.42 -2.99 -23.92
C GLN A 67 -4.91 -2.83 -24.12
N VAL A 68 -5.29 -1.84 -24.93
CA VAL A 68 -6.69 -1.72 -25.32
C VAL A 68 -7.00 -2.78 -26.38
N ASP A 69 -8.16 -3.41 -26.24
CA ASP A 69 -8.67 -4.40 -27.17
C ASP A 69 -8.88 -3.81 -28.58
N ALA A 70 -9.07 -4.68 -29.57
CA ALA A 70 -9.28 -4.27 -30.96
C ALA A 70 -10.49 -3.33 -31.15
N THR A 71 -11.46 -3.38 -30.23
CA THR A 71 -12.65 -2.51 -30.27
C THR A 71 -12.42 -1.13 -29.68
N GLY A 72 -11.32 -0.92 -28.93
CA GLY A 72 -11.05 0.34 -28.25
C GLY A 72 -11.84 0.54 -26.96
N ARG A 73 -12.62 -0.46 -26.53
CA ARG A 73 -13.64 -0.32 -25.48
C ARG A 73 -13.24 -0.96 -24.15
N GLN A 74 -12.23 -1.82 -24.15
CA GLN A 74 -11.79 -2.53 -22.96
C GLN A 74 -10.27 -2.60 -22.87
N VAL A 75 -9.75 -2.58 -21.66
CA VAL A 75 -8.34 -2.88 -21.39
C VAL A 75 -8.22 -4.36 -21.08
N VAL A 76 -7.36 -5.05 -21.81
CA VAL A 76 -7.09 -6.48 -21.65
C VAL A 76 -5.63 -6.71 -21.30
N ALA A 77 -5.35 -7.78 -20.57
CA ALA A 77 -3.98 -8.22 -20.33
C ALA A 77 -3.44 -8.85 -21.62
N HIS A 78 -2.50 -8.17 -22.27
CA HIS A 78 -1.83 -8.64 -23.48
C HIS A 78 -0.75 -9.68 -23.16
N ASP A 79 0.02 -9.43 -22.10
CA ASP A 79 1.08 -10.33 -21.63
C ASP A 79 0.96 -10.51 -20.11
N ARG A 80 1.37 -11.70 -19.62
CA ARG A 80 1.32 -12.07 -18.20
C ARG A 80 2.61 -12.77 -17.81
N LEU A 81 3.26 -12.22 -16.79
CA LEU A 81 4.49 -12.74 -16.22
C LEU A 81 4.25 -13.09 -14.75
N ASP A 82 4.55 -14.32 -14.34
CA ASP A 82 4.57 -14.66 -12.91
C ASP A 82 5.77 -13.97 -12.25
N VAL A 83 5.48 -13.14 -11.25
CA VAL A 83 6.47 -12.33 -10.53
C VAL A 83 6.47 -12.65 -9.04
N SER A 84 5.87 -13.78 -8.63
CA SER A 84 5.72 -14.17 -7.23
C SER A 84 7.05 -14.20 -6.47
N ASP A 85 8.13 -14.61 -7.15
CA ASP A 85 9.49 -14.67 -6.60
C ASP A 85 10.40 -13.53 -7.08
N ALA A 86 9.84 -12.52 -7.74
CA ALA A 86 10.63 -11.42 -8.28
C ALA A 86 11.32 -10.63 -7.16
N ARG A 87 12.63 -10.39 -7.33
CA ARG A 87 13.42 -9.60 -6.38
C ARG A 87 12.77 -8.23 -6.18
N GLY A 88 12.60 -7.84 -4.91
CA GLY A 88 12.01 -6.55 -4.56
C GLY A 88 10.48 -6.54 -4.49
N LEU A 89 9.78 -7.62 -4.85
CA LEU A 89 8.32 -7.68 -4.71
C LEU A 89 7.86 -7.45 -3.26
N VAL A 90 8.59 -7.98 -2.27
CA VAL A 90 8.28 -7.76 -0.85
C VAL A 90 8.29 -6.27 -0.49
N HIS A 91 9.29 -5.53 -0.97
CA HIS A 91 9.39 -4.08 -0.75
C HIS A 91 8.31 -3.33 -1.53
N LEU A 92 7.99 -3.78 -2.75
CA LEU A 92 6.92 -3.19 -3.55
C LEU A 92 5.56 -3.35 -2.88
N ARG A 93 5.23 -4.54 -2.37
CA ARG A 93 3.98 -4.79 -1.62
C ARG A 93 3.84 -3.88 -0.42
N ARG A 94 4.93 -3.71 0.33
CA ARG A 94 4.97 -2.78 1.45
C ARG A 94 4.75 -1.34 0.98
N GLY A 95 5.40 -0.94 -0.10
CA GLY A 95 5.24 0.39 -0.68
C GLY A 95 3.82 0.68 -1.17
N LEU A 96 3.14 -0.33 -1.72
CA LEU A 96 1.78 -0.24 -2.23
C LEU A 96 0.72 0.01 -1.16
N VAL A 97 1.02 -0.24 0.12
CA VAL A 97 0.06 -0.13 1.25
C VAL A 97 0.47 0.90 2.30
N GLU A 98 1.49 1.70 2.01
CA GLU A 98 1.96 2.78 2.89
C GLU A 98 1.51 4.14 2.33
N ASP A 99 0.75 4.91 3.14
CA ASP A 99 0.16 6.17 2.71
C ASP A 99 1.22 7.17 2.23
N ALA A 100 2.41 7.17 2.85
CA ALA A 100 3.49 8.10 2.55
C ALA A 100 4.05 7.98 1.11
N ASN A 101 3.74 6.88 0.42
CA ASN A 101 4.23 6.65 -0.94
C ASN A 101 3.32 7.28 -2.00
N PHE A 102 2.06 7.54 -1.67
CA PHE A 102 1.09 8.11 -2.60
C PHE A 102 0.96 9.62 -2.45
N ALA A 103 0.69 10.29 -3.56
CA ALA A 103 0.25 11.68 -3.54
C ALA A 103 -1.27 11.70 -3.37
N TRP A 104 -1.72 11.79 -2.12
CA TRP A 104 -3.12 11.95 -1.74
C TRP A 104 -3.62 13.36 -2.02
N GLN A 105 -3.47 13.82 -3.26
CA GLN A 105 -4.17 14.99 -3.75
C GLN A 105 -5.59 14.57 -4.13
N VAL A 106 -6.54 15.50 -4.03
CA VAL A 106 -7.90 15.27 -4.54
C VAL A 106 -7.78 15.21 -6.07
N ALA A 107 -7.57 14.00 -6.60
CA ALA A 107 -7.66 13.80 -8.03
C ALA A 107 -9.09 14.18 -8.47
N PRO A 108 -9.28 14.84 -9.63
CA PRO A 108 -10.60 15.12 -10.14
C PRO A 108 -11.42 13.83 -10.16
N ALA A 109 -12.61 13.84 -9.57
CA ALA A 109 -13.50 12.69 -9.57
C ALA A 109 -13.82 12.33 -11.03
N GLY A 110 -13.21 11.25 -11.51
CA GLY A 110 -13.31 10.87 -12.92
C GLY A 110 -12.63 9.55 -13.20
N ARG A 111 -13.27 8.74 -14.05
CA ARG A 111 -12.64 7.56 -14.63
C ARG A 111 -11.58 8.06 -15.59
N ARG A 112 -10.32 7.69 -15.37
CA ARG A 112 -9.27 7.94 -16.36
C ARG A 112 -9.57 7.17 -17.65
N PRO A 113 -9.24 7.72 -18.83
CA PRO A 113 -9.32 7.03 -20.10
C PRO A 113 -8.69 5.64 -20.04
N LEU A 114 -9.30 4.67 -20.71
CA LEU A 114 -8.85 3.28 -20.73
C LEU A 114 -7.42 3.14 -21.29
N ARG A 115 -7.00 4.05 -22.15
CA ARG A 115 -5.67 4.06 -22.79
C ARG A 115 -4.52 4.47 -21.87
N GLU A 116 -4.80 4.96 -20.67
CA GLU A 116 -3.78 5.44 -19.73
C GLU A 116 -3.23 4.32 -18.83
N TRP A 117 -3.77 3.10 -18.88
CA TRP A 117 -3.31 2.01 -18.03
C TRP A 117 -2.31 1.12 -18.77
N ASP A 118 -1.04 1.16 -18.35
CA ASP A 118 0.08 0.47 -19.01
C ASP A 118 0.33 -0.94 -18.46
N ALA A 119 0.12 -1.11 -17.16
CA ALA A 119 0.49 -2.32 -16.44
C ALA A 119 -0.51 -2.63 -15.33
N ALA A 120 -0.58 -3.90 -14.94
CA ALA A 120 -1.35 -4.34 -13.79
C ALA A 120 -0.56 -5.34 -12.94
N LEU A 121 -0.83 -5.34 -11.64
CA LEU A 121 -0.44 -6.43 -10.75
C LEU A 121 -1.69 -7.17 -10.31
N ALA A 122 -1.75 -8.46 -10.62
CA ALA A 122 -2.83 -9.34 -10.22
C ALA A 122 -2.38 -10.21 -9.05
N PHE A 123 -3.05 -10.05 -7.91
CA PHE A 123 -2.78 -10.76 -6.66
C PHE A 123 -3.82 -11.87 -6.49
N PHE A 124 -3.35 -13.12 -6.51
CA PHE A 124 -4.20 -14.30 -6.40
C PHE A 124 -4.22 -14.80 -4.96
N ALA A 125 -5.42 -15.03 -4.43
CA ALA A 125 -5.58 -15.61 -3.10
C ALA A 125 -5.04 -17.05 -3.05
N ALA A 126 -4.58 -17.48 -1.88
CA ALA A 126 -4.11 -18.85 -1.65
C ALA A 126 -5.19 -19.89 -1.94
N THR A 127 -6.44 -19.56 -1.59
CA THR A 127 -7.61 -20.35 -1.92
C THR A 127 -8.40 -19.59 -2.97
N PRO A 128 -8.55 -20.10 -4.20
CA PRO A 128 -9.28 -19.41 -5.26
C PRO A 128 -10.79 -19.43 -4.95
N SER A 129 -11.27 -18.40 -4.26
CA SER A 129 -12.70 -18.20 -3.96
C SER A 129 -13.31 -17.05 -4.77
N GLY A 130 -12.59 -16.51 -5.74
CA GLY A 130 -13.02 -15.34 -6.51
C GLY A 130 -11.95 -14.82 -7.48
N PRO A 131 -12.25 -13.73 -8.21
CA PRO A 131 -11.28 -13.10 -9.12
C PRO A 131 -10.08 -12.55 -8.35
N PRO A 132 -8.89 -12.47 -9.00
CA PRO A 132 -7.73 -11.87 -8.37
C PRO A 132 -7.97 -10.39 -8.06
N THR A 133 -7.30 -9.89 -7.04
CA THR A 133 -7.24 -8.45 -6.78
C THR A 133 -6.30 -7.82 -7.79
N ILE A 134 -6.78 -6.90 -8.63
CA ILE A 134 -5.95 -6.29 -9.68
C ILE A 134 -5.76 -4.81 -9.38
N LEU A 135 -4.49 -4.40 -9.31
CA LEU A 135 -4.09 -3.00 -9.29
C LEU A 135 -3.61 -2.63 -10.68
N ALA A 136 -4.26 -1.65 -11.32
CA ALA A 136 -3.83 -1.12 -12.62
C ALA A 136 -3.06 0.19 -12.43
N PHE A 137 -2.03 0.39 -13.24
CA PHE A 137 -1.08 1.48 -13.13
C PHE A 137 -0.98 2.25 -14.45
N ASP A 138 -1.11 3.57 -14.35
CA ASP A 138 -0.61 4.53 -15.32
C ASP A 138 0.82 4.88 -14.90
N LEU A 139 1.79 4.69 -15.80
CA LEU A 139 3.20 4.92 -15.56
C LEU A 139 3.69 6.22 -16.20
N ASP A 140 2.84 6.91 -16.97
CA ASP A 140 3.13 8.19 -17.59
C ASP A 140 3.02 9.36 -16.60
N GLY A 141 3.76 10.45 -16.87
CA GLY A 141 3.76 11.65 -16.05
C GLY A 141 4.01 11.37 -14.55
N GLU A 142 3.08 11.84 -13.71
CA GLU A 142 3.08 11.62 -12.25
C GLU A 142 2.68 10.19 -11.84
N GLY A 143 2.07 9.44 -12.76
CA GLY A 143 1.58 8.09 -12.59
C GLY A 143 0.38 7.98 -11.64
N ALA A 144 -0.43 6.94 -11.84
CA ALA A 144 -1.57 6.66 -10.97
C ALA A 144 -1.77 5.17 -10.75
N VAL A 145 -2.48 4.82 -9.68
CA VAL A 145 -2.97 3.47 -9.43
C VAL A 145 -4.48 3.49 -9.22
N THR A 146 -5.15 2.45 -9.71
CA THR A 146 -6.55 2.15 -9.41
C THR A 146 -6.72 0.68 -9.03
N VAL A 147 -7.77 0.38 -8.28
CA VAL A 147 -8.24 -0.99 -8.08
C VAL A 147 -9.26 -1.30 -9.16
N VAL A 148 -8.99 -2.31 -9.98
CA VAL A 148 -9.92 -2.71 -11.03
C VAL A 148 -11.25 -3.15 -10.40
N GLY A 149 -12.35 -2.59 -10.89
CA GLY A 149 -13.70 -2.85 -10.36
C GLY A 149 -14.13 -1.89 -9.25
N GLN A 150 -13.26 -1.01 -8.76
CA GLN A 150 -13.63 0.07 -7.84
C GLN A 150 -13.50 1.44 -8.51
N PRO A 151 -14.34 2.42 -8.13
CA PRO A 151 -14.21 3.78 -8.63
C PRO A 151 -13.00 4.49 -8.01
N GLY A 152 -12.37 5.36 -8.78
CA GLY A 152 -11.31 6.26 -8.32
C GLY A 152 -9.89 5.80 -8.66
N HIS A 153 -8.95 6.72 -8.47
CA HIS A 153 -7.52 6.48 -8.64
C HIS A 153 -6.76 7.39 -7.67
N VAL A 154 -5.52 7.02 -7.36
CA VAL A 154 -4.60 7.87 -6.58
C VAL A 154 -3.27 7.99 -7.31
N GLN A 155 -2.65 9.16 -7.21
CA GLN A 155 -1.36 9.40 -7.83
C GLN A 155 -0.24 8.63 -7.13
N LEU A 156 0.68 8.08 -7.92
CA LEU A 156 1.75 7.21 -7.43
C LEU A 156 2.81 7.94 -6.59
N GLY A 157 2.91 9.27 -6.67
CA GLY A 157 3.80 10.06 -5.83
C GLY A 157 5.25 9.53 -5.79
N ARG A 158 5.74 9.19 -4.59
CA ARG A 158 7.10 8.66 -4.40
C ARG A 158 7.27 7.25 -4.96
N LEU A 159 6.18 6.48 -5.04
CA LEU A 159 6.19 5.12 -5.58
C LEU A 159 6.48 5.09 -7.08
N ALA A 160 6.11 6.13 -7.83
CA ALA A 160 6.13 6.14 -9.29
C ALA A 160 7.50 5.77 -9.89
N LYS A 161 8.59 6.34 -9.36
CA LYS A 161 9.95 6.08 -9.85
C LYS A 161 10.41 4.67 -9.50
N GLY A 162 10.13 4.21 -8.28
CA GLY A 162 10.48 2.88 -7.81
C GLY A 162 9.75 1.78 -8.57
N LEU A 163 8.44 1.95 -8.76
CA LEU A 163 7.61 1.03 -9.53
C LEU A 163 8.08 0.92 -10.98
N ARG A 164 8.28 2.04 -11.69
CA ARG A 164 8.79 2.04 -13.07
C ARG A 164 10.12 1.30 -13.22
N ARG A 165 11.05 1.56 -12.29
CA ARG A 165 12.36 0.88 -12.28
C ARG A 165 12.20 -0.62 -12.06
N TRP A 166 11.38 -1.01 -11.09
CA TRP A 166 11.14 -2.41 -10.78
C TRP A 166 10.47 -3.14 -11.95
N LEU A 167 9.42 -2.55 -12.55
CA LEU A 167 8.73 -3.10 -13.72
C LEU A 167 9.67 -3.32 -14.89
N LYS A 168 10.52 -2.33 -15.20
CA LYS A 168 11.52 -2.44 -16.25
C LYS A 168 12.50 -3.60 -15.96
N ALA A 169 13.09 -3.62 -14.76
CA ALA A 169 14.06 -4.65 -14.39
C ALA A 169 13.45 -6.07 -14.39
N THR A 170 12.21 -6.23 -13.93
CA THR A 170 11.51 -7.53 -13.89
C THR A 170 11.14 -8.02 -15.29
N ARG A 171 10.74 -7.12 -16.20
CA ARG A 171 10.48 -7.47 -17.60
C ARG A 171 11.77 -7.86 -18.33
N ASP A 172 12.83 -7.06 -18.17
CA ASP A 172 14.12 -7.29 -18.83
C ASP A 172 14.82 -8.56 -18.30
N GLY A 173 14.65 -8.89 -17.02
CA GLY A 173 15.20 -10.09 -16.39
C GLY A 173 14.32 -11.34 -16.46
N GLY A 174 13.08 -11.22 -16.97
CA GLY A 174 12.05 -12.26 -16.95
C GLY A 174 11.93 -13.12 -18.21
N SER A 175 12.79 -12.94 -19.22
CA SER A 175 12.86 -13.87 -20.36
C SER A 175 13.97 -14.91 -20.11
N PRO A 176 13.74 -16.25 -20.12
CA PRO A 176 12.64 -17.02 -20.74
C PRO A 176 11.97 -18.10 -19.84
N SER A 177 10.67 -18.38 -20.01
CA SER A 177 10.13 -19.73 -20.37
C SER A 177 8.61 -19.89 -20.17
N HIS A 178 7.95 -20.28 -21.26
CA HIS A 178 6.72 -21.09 -21.40
C HIS A 178 5.33 -20.58 -20.94
N SER A 179 4.59 -20.08 -21.94
CA SER A 179 3.17 -20.41 -22.20
C SER A 179 3.07 -21.78 -22.92
N PRO A 180 1.92 -22.46 -23.09
CA PRO A 180 0.62 -22.46 -22.38
C PRO A 180 0.20 -23.88 -21.89
N ARG A 181 -0.86 -23.97 -21.06
CA ARG A 181 -1.92 -24.99 -21.19
C ARG A 181 -3.25 -24.42 -20.71
#